data_AF-A0A7V8NTB9-F1
#
_entry.id   AF-A0A7V8NTB9-F1
#
_cell.length_a   1.000
_cell.length_b   1.000
_cell.length_c   1.000
_cell.angle_alpha   90.00
_cell.angle_beta   90.00
_cell.angle_gamma   90.00
#
_symmetry.space_group_name_H-M   'P 1'
#
loop_
_entity.id
_entity.type
_entity.pdbx_description
1 polymer ?
#
loop_
_entity_poly.entity_id
_entity_poly.type
_entity_poly.pdbx_seq_one_letter_code
_entity_poly.pdbx_strand_id
1 'polypeptide(L)'
;MEDTSPLKVVAIGGGTGLSALLEGLKRHTRTSEAALPAVDLTAIVTVTDDGGSSGRLRRDFSVLPPGDIRNCMVALSEDSALLSRLFQYRFQAGRGLKGHS
;
A
#
# COMPACT_ATOMS: atom_id res chain seq x y z
N MET A 1 -3.41 12.01 -34.52
CA MET A 1 -3.12 12.55 -33.18
C MET A 1 -2.79 11.35 -32.33
N GLU A 2 -1.54 11.18 -31.92
CA GLU A 2 -1.15 10.06 -31.06
C GLU A 2 -1.88 10.18 -29.72
N ASP A 3 -2.47 9.07 -29.27
CA ASP A 3 -3.13 8.98 -27.98
C ASP A 3 -2.05 8.99 -26.89
N THR A 4 -1.95 10.10 -26.18
CA THR A 4 -1.01 10.31 -25.08
C THR A 4 -1.67 10.04 -23.72
N SER A 5 -2.89 9.51 -23.70
CA SER A 5 -3.58 9.22 -22.45
C SER A 5 -2.85 8.14 -21.65
N PRO A 6 -2.81 8.27 -20.31
CA PRO A 6 -2.15 7.28 -19.48
C PRO A 6 -2.88 5.94 -19.54
N LEU A 7 -2.11 4.85 -19.56
CA LEU A 7 -2.64 3.49 -19.47
C LEU A 7 -3.26 3.28 -18.08
N LYS A 8 -4.56 3.00 -18.04
CA LYS A 8 -5.28 2.73 -16.80
C LYS A 8 -5.05 1.29 -16.37
N VAL A 9 -4.46 1.09 -15.20
CA VAL A 9 -4.15 -0.22 -14.63
C VAL A 9 -4.84 -0.37 -13.29
N VAL A 10 -5.63 -1.44 -13.14
CA VAL A 10 -6.26 -1.81 -11.87
C VAL A 10 -5.60 -3.07 -11.33
N ALA A 11 -4.95 -2.96 -10.17
CA ALA A 11 -4.37 -4.10 -9.45
C ALA A 11 -5.30 -4.50 -8.30
N ILE A 12 -5.66 -5.78 -8.21
CA ILE A 12 -6.61 -6.31 -7.21
C ILE A 12 -5.91 -7.41 -6.42
N GLY A 13 -5.96 -7.34 -5.09
CA GLY A 13 -5.35 -8.35 -4.22
C GLY A 13 -5.17 -7.86 -2.79
N GLY A 14 -4.22 -8.44 -2.05
CA GLY A 14 -3.88 -8.03 -0.70
C GLY A 14 -2.48 -8.51 -0.29
N GLY A 15 -2.17 -8.40 1.00
CA GLY A 15 -0.90 -8.87 1.54
C GLY A 15 0.33 -8.19 0.96
N THR A 16 1.45 -8.88 1.10
CA THR A 16 2.77 -8.43 0.62
C THR A 16 2.91 -8.50 -0.90
N GLY A 17 2.18 -9.41 -1.55
CA GLY A 17 2.23 -9.60 -2.99
C GLY A 17 1.72 -8.39 -3.75
N LEU A 18 0.56 -7.85 -3.34
CA LEU A 18 0.03 -6.63 -3.96
C LEU A 18 0.95 -5.44 -3.71
N SER A 19 1.44 -5.24 -2.48
CA SER A 19 2.34 -4.11 -2.19
C SER A 19 3.64 -4.15 -3.01
N ALA A 20 4.24 -5.33 -3.19
CA ALA A 20 5.44 -5.48 -4.01
C ALA A 20 5.18 -5.20 -5.50
N LEU A 21 4.03 -5.65 -6.02
CA LEU A 21 3.60 -5.34 -7.39
C LEU A 21 3.41 -3.83 -7.58
N LEU A 22 2.72 -3.17 -6.65
CA LEU A 22 2.47 -1.72 -6.69
C LEU A 22 3.77 -0.91 -6.62
N GLU A 23 4.74 -1.32 -5.81
CA GLU A 23 6.06 -0.67 -5.74
C GLU A 23 6.81 -0.72 -7.08
N GLY A 24 6.71 -1.85 -7.79
CA GLY A 24 7.25 -1.99 -9.14
C GLY A 24 6.51 -1.12 -10.16
N LEU A 25 5.18 -1.21 -10.18
CA LEU A 25 4.31 -0.47 -11.11
C LEU A 25 4.40 1.05 -10.92
N LYS A 26 4.62 1.52 -9.69
CA LYS A 26 4.80 2.95 -9.37
C LYS A 26 5.87 3.60 -10.25
N ARG A 27 6.93 2.89 -10.62
CA ARG A 27 8.01 3.43 -11.48
C ARG A 27 7.52 3.83 -12.88
N HIS A 28 6.42 3.24 -13.34
CA HIS A 28 5.79 3.51 -14.63
C HIS A 28 4.74 4.64 -14.59
N THR A 29 4.42 5.18 -13.40
CA THR A 29 3.45 6.29 -13.26
C THR A 29 4.01 7.65 -13.66
N ARG A 30 5.34 7.81 -13.60
CA ARG A 30 6.04 9.08 -13.89
C ARG A 30 6.87 9.04 -15.18
N THR A 31 6.94 7.89 -15.85
CA THR A 31 7.77 7.75 -17.05
C THR A 31 7.00 8.27 -18.25
N SER A 32 7.57 9.26 -18.93
CA SER A 32 7.17 9.74 -20.25
C SER A 32 8.20 9.32 -21.30
N GLU A 33 8.79 8.13 -21.18
CA GLU A 33 9.69 7.65 -22.23
C GLU A 33 8.87 7.43 -23.50
N ALA A 34 9.39 7.90 -24.63
CA ALA A 34 8.71 7.91 -25.92
C ALA A 34 8.21 6.54 -26.41
N ALA A 35 8.59 5.44 -25.74
CA ALA A 35 8.19 4.08 -26.07
C ALA A 35 6.94 3.58 -25.34
N LEU A 36 6.53 4.15 -24.20
CA LEU A 36 5.38 3.67 -23.42
C LEU A 36 4.58 4.82 -22.77
N PRO A 37 3.23 4.74 -22.74
CA PRO A 37 2.40 5.71 -22.04
C PRO A 37 2.61 5.63 -20.53
N ALA A 38 2.45 6.76 -19.84
CA ALA A 38 2.44 6.81 -18.38
C ALA A 38 1.31 5.94 -17.81
N VAL A 39 1.48 5.39 -16.61
CA VAL A 39 0.47 4.54 -15.97
C VAL A 39 -0.37 5.33 -14.95
N ASP A 40 -1.70 5.22 -15.08
CA ASP A 40 -2.66 5.60 -14.04
C ASP A 40 -3.04 4.35 -13.23
N LEU A 41 -2.54 4.26 -12.00
CA LEU A 41 -2.59 3.04 -11.20
C LEU A 41 -3.66 3.13 -10.11
N THR A 42 -4.61 2.20 -10.14
CA THR A 42 -5.62 2.00 -9.09
C THR A 42 -5.38 0.66 -8.38
N ALA A 43 -5.43 0.66 -7.05
CA ALA A 43 -5.33 -0.56 -6.24
C ALA A 43 -6.65 -0.85 -5.52
N ILE A 44 -7.19 -2.06 -5.70
CA ILE A 44 -8.30 -2.60 -4.91
C ILE A 44 -7.70 -3.59 -3.91
N VAL A 45 -7.71 -3.19 -2.64
CA VAL A 45 -7.04 -3.94 -1.56
C VAL A 45 -8.05 -4.75 -0.77
N THR A 46 -7.87 -6.06 -0.73
CA THR A 46 -8.61 -6.95 0.17
C THR A 46 -8.14 -6.72 1.59
N VAL A 47 -9.08 -6.56 2.52
CA VAL A 47 -8.79 -6.33 3.95
C VAL A 47 -9.08 -7.59 4.76
N THR A 48 -8.33 -8.66 4.48
CA THR A 48 -8.57 -9.98 5.10
C THR A 48 -7.76 -10.22 6.37
N ASP A 49 -6.80 -9.34 6.67
CA ASP A 49 -5.91 -9.44 7.82
C ASP A 49 -6.67 -9.55 9.16
N ASP A 50 -6.51 -10.64 9.89
CA ASP A 50 -7.17 -10.86 11.20
C ASP A 50 -6.15 -11.13 12.35
N GLY A 51 -4.86 -11.15 12.01
CA GLY A 51 -3.75 -11.35 12.92
C GLY A 51 -3.07 -10.06 13.41
N GLY A 52 -2.22 -10.19 14.42
CA GLY A 52 -1.30 -9.13 14.85
C GLY A 52 -1.97 -7.82 15.30
N SER A 53 -1.41 -6.68 14.86
CA SER A 53 -1.94 -5.33 15.16
C SER A 53 -3.33 -5.15 14.54
N SER A 54 -3.47 -5.47 13.25
CA SER A 54 -4.69 -5.30 12.47
C SER A 54 -5.87 -6.06 13.09
N GLY A 55 -5.64 -7.31 13.49
CA GLY A 55 -6.64 -8.13 14.16
C GLY A 55 -7.09 -7.58 15.52
N ARG A 56 -6.15 -7.06 16.33
CA ARG A 56 -6.49 -6.41 17.60
C ARG A 56 -7.31 -5.14 17.38
N LEU A 57 -6.87 -4.27 16.46
CA LEU A 57 -7.61 -3.05 16.13
C LEU A 57 -9.03 -3.34 15.61
N ARG A 58 -9.18 -4.35 14.75
CA ARG A 58 -10.48 -4.81 14.28
C ARG A 58 -11.40 -5.24 15.42
N ARG A 59 -10.90 -6.03 16.38
CA ARG A 59 -11.70 -6.51 17.52
C ARG A 59 -12.04 -5.38 18.50
N ASP A 60 -11.09 -4.51 18.80
CA ASP A 60 -11.23 -3.50 19.84
C ASP A 60 -12.04 -2.29 19.37
N PHE A 61 -11.98 -1.96 18.07
CA PHE A 61 -12.59 -0.76 17.50
C PHE A 61 -13.64 -1.03 16.41
N SER A 62 -13.91 -2.28 16.07
CA SER A 62 -14.89 -2.66 15.02
C SER A 62 -14.61 -2.00 13.66
N VAL A 63 -13.33 -1.82 13.34
CA VAL A 63 -12.86 -1.26 12.06
C VAL A 63 -12.39 -2.36 11.11
N LEU A 64 -12.29 -2.04 9.82
CA LEU A 64 -11.59 -2.91 8.86
C LEU A 64 -10.11 -3.02 9.24
N PRO A 65 -9.49 -4.19 9.06
CA PRO A 65 -8.10 -4.37 9.42
C PRO A 65 -7.18 -3.53 8.50
N PRO A 66 -6.36 -2.63 9.07
CA PRO A 66 -5.62 -1.64 8.27
C PRO A 66 -4.31 -2.15 7.67
N GLY A 67 -3.88 -3.38 7.96
CA GLY A 67 -2.54 -3.87 7.61
C GLY A 67 -2.24 -3.85 6.11
N ASP A 68 -3.09 -4.50 5.31
CA ASP A 68 -2.90 -4.62 3.86
C ASP A 68 -2.96 -3.26 3.15
N ILE A 69 -3.95 -2.42 3.50
CA ILE A 69 -4.08 -1.09 2.91
C ILE A 69 -2.90 -0.21 3.26
N ARG A 70 -2.40 -0.28 4.49
CA ARG A 70 -1.21 0.45 4.94
C ARG A 70 0.03 0.08 4.12
N ASN A 71 0.27 -1.21 3.90
CA ASN A 71 1.42 -1.66 3.11
C ASN A 71 1.33 -1.16 1.66
N CYS A 72 0.13 -1.17 1.07
CA CYS A 72 -0.10 -0.63 -0.27
C CYS A 72 0.11 0.90 -0.34
N MET A 73 -0.33 1.65 0.67
CA MET A 73 -0.09 3.09 0.78
C MET A 73 1.41 3.42 0.83
N VAL A 74 2.17 2.68 1.64
CA VAL A 74 3.63 2.85 1.72
C VAL A 74 4.29 2.56 0.37
N ALA A 75 3.90 1.47 -0.31
CA ALA A 75 4.43 1.10 -1.61
C ALA A 75 4.21 2.18 -2.69
N LEU A 76 3.05 2.85 -2.68
CA LEU A 76 2.70 3.90 -3.63
C LEU A 76 3.24 5.28 -3.26
N SER A 77 3.64 5.51 -2.01
CA SER A 77 4.03 6.82 -1.51
C SER A 77 5.30 7.39 -2.16
N GLU A 78 5.31 8.68 -2.51
CA GLU A 78 6.45 9.41 -3.12
C GLU A 78 7.75 9.25 -2.31
N ASP A 79 7.71 9.63 -1.03
CA ASP A 79 8.78 9.44 -0.05
C ASP A 79 8.55 8.14 0.73
N SER A 80 8.81 7.03 0.05
CA SER A 80 8.65 5.71 0.64
C SER A 80 9.62 5.47 1.81
N ALA A 81 10.75 6.18 1.91
CA ALA A 81 11.70 5.98 2.99
C ALA A 81 11.18 6.51 4.34
N LEU A 82 10.71 7.76 4.38
CA LEU A 82 10.15 8.33 5.60
C LEU A 82 8.82 7.67 5.97
N LEU A 83 7.92 7.53 4.99
CA LEU A 83 6.60 6.94 5.24
C LEU A 83 6.70 5.47 5.60
N SER A 84 7.65 4.72 5.02
CA SER A 84 7.93 3.36 5.47
C SER A 84 8.38 3.34 6.93
N ARG A 85 9.31 4.20 7.34
CA ARG A 85 9.76 4.24 8.74
C ARG A 85 8.63 4.55 9.71
N LEU A 86 7.75 5.48 9.36
CA LEU A 86 6.62 5.86 10.20
C LEU A 86 5.54 4.78 10.25
N PHE A 87 5.07 4.32 9.09
CA PHE A 87 3.95 3.38 9.00
C PHE A 87 4.34 1.92 9.26
N GLN A 88 5.62 1.56 9.11
CA GLN A 88 6.11 0.23 9.47
C GLN A 88 6.65 0.17 10.90
N TYR A 89 6.64 1.28 11.64
CA TYR A 89 7.04 1.27 13.04
C TYR A 89 6.18 0.29 13.84
N ARG A 90 6.83 -0.44 14.75
CA ARG A 90 6.15 -1.33 15.68
C ARG A 90 6.58 -0.98 17.09
N PHE A 91 5.60 -0.61 17.92
CA PHE A 91 5.82 -0.29 19.32
C PHE A 91 6.45 -1.50 20.04
N GLN A 92 7.64 -1.30 20.59
CA GLN A 92 8.36 -2.34 21.33
C GLN A 92 7.90 -2.47 22.79
N ALA A 93 7.29 -1.41 23.32
CA ALA A 93 6.84 -1.30 24.70
C ALA A 93 5.61 -0.37 24.80
N GLY A 94 5.02 -0.28 25.99
CA GLY A 94 3.84 0.53 26.27
C GLY A 94 2.60 -0.33 26.53
N ARG A 95 1.83 0.04 27.57
CA ARG A 95 0.61 -0.66 27.96
C ARG A 95 -0.43 -0.53 26.85
N GLY A 96 -0.90 -1.65 26.32
CA GLY A 96 -1.85 -1.66 25.19
C GLY A 96 -1.24 -1.27 23.83
N LEU A 97 0.01 -0.80 23.78
CA LEU A 97 0.68 -0.40 22.54
C LEU A 97 1.67 -1.45 22.04
N LYS A 98 2.29 -2.24 22.93
CA LYS A 98 3.30 -3.23 22.54
C LYS A 98 2.80 -4.13 21.41
N GLY A 99 3.56 -4.18 20.32
CA GLY A 99 3.27 -4.98 19.13
C GLY A 99 2.21 -4.37 18.21
N HIS A 100 1.71 -3.17 18.46
CA HIS A 100 0.95 -2.40 17.48
C HIS A 100 1.88 -1.75 16.46
N SER A 101 1.36 -1.69 15.24
CA SER A 101 1.82 -0.90 14.11
C SER A 101 0.61 -0.17 13.57
#